data_AF-A0A955N8Q3-F1
#
_entry.id   AF-A0A955N8Q3-F1
#
_cell.length_a   1.000
_cell.length_b   1.000
_cell.length_c   1.000
_cell.angle_alpha   90.00
_cell.angle_beta   90.00
_cell.angle_gamma   90.00
#
_symmetry.space_group_name_H-M   'P 1'
#
loop_
_entity.id
_entity.type
_entity.pdbx_description
1 polymer ?
#
loop_
_entity_poly.entity_id
_entity_poly.type
_entity_poly.pdbx_seq_one_letter_code
_entity_poly.pdbx_strand_id
1 'polypeptide(L)'
;MQLRRHQQELVNVCEKILSGQGLTDIICAVTPGGGKSLLPQILAARLIPTIADALCWIVPRNVLQDQGARGFQDPNHRALLGHRLEAMMTTNQEHPTRGCAAYVTTYQALAADTRKINAKEFRRKRYILVLDEPHHLEEGGMWHEAIQPLYDRAVLRVLMSGTFERGEGSPIAFLPYSTTDRGNRLDWDSTESR
;
A
#
# COMPACT_ATOMS: atom_id res chain seq x y z
N MET A 1 -12.62 -21.35 -1.03
CA MET A 1 -13.01 -19.96 -1.39
C MET A 1 -12.30 -19.59 -2.68
N GLN A 2 -12.86 -18.71 -3.52
CA GLN A 2 -12.20 -18.26 -4.77
C GLN A 2 -11.93 -16.76 -4.67
N LEU A 3 -10.87 -16.28 -5.32
CA LEU A 3 -10.56 -14.86 -5.42
C LEU A 3 -11.64 -14.11 -6.21
N ARG A 4 -11.94 -12.89 -5.77
CA ARG A 4 -12.78 -11.95 -6.52
C ARG A 4 -12.02 -11.45 -7.75
N ARG A 5 -12.74 -10.92 -8.75
CA ARG A 5 -12.15 -10.46 -10.01
C ARG A 5 -10.94 -9.51 -9.83
N HIS A 6 -11.09 -8.44 -9.05
CA HIS A 6 -10.00 -7.48 -8.80
C HIS A 6 -8.80 -8.08 -8.04
N GLN A 7 -9.04 -9.09 -7.19
CA GLN A 7 -7.97 -9.84 -6.52
C GLN A 7 -7.21 -10.71 -7.52
N GLN A 8 -7.93 -11.34 -8.46
CA GLN A 8 -7.32 -12.10 -9.55
C GLN A 8 -6.56 -11.20 -10.54
N GLU A 9 -7.08 -10.00 -10.83
CA GLU A 9 -6.39 -9.00 -11.64
C GLU A 9 -5.07 -8.57 -10.98
N LEU A 10 -5.05 -8.37 -9.65
CA LEU A 10 -3.82 -8.08 -8.92
C LEU A 10 -2.82 -9.25 -8.98
N VAL A 11 -3.28 -10.50 -8.91
CA VAL A 11 -2.41 -11.67 -9.12
C VAL A 11 -1.77 -11.60 -10.50
N ASN A 12 -2.54 -11.31 -11.56
CA ASN A 12 -2.00 -11.20 -12.91
C ASN A 12 -0.98 -10.05 -13.05
N VAL A 13 -1.19 -8.93 -12.34
CA VAL A 13 -0.21 -7.84 -12.26
C VAL A 13 1.07 -8.30 -11.56
N CYS A 14 0.97 -9.09 -10.48
CA CYS A 14 2.14 -9.67 -9.83
C CYS A 14 2.94 -10.57 -10.78
N GLU A 15 2.28 -11.41 -11.58
CA GLU A 15 2.96 -12.26 -12.57
C GLU A 15 3.70 -11.44 -13.65
N LYS A 16 3.11 -10.32 -14.10
CA LYS A 16 3.77 -9.38 -15.03
C LYS A 16 5.03 -8.75 -14.43
N ILE A 17 4.97 -8.36 -13.15
CA ILE A 17 6.14 -7.83 -12.42
C ILE A 17 7.22 -8.90 -12.33
N LEU A 18 6.84 -10.14 -11.99
CA LEU A 18 7.77 -11.28 -11.92
C LEU A 18 8.38 -11.63 -13.28
N SER A 19 7.68 -11.39 -14.38
CA SER A 19 8.23 -11.55 -15.74
C SER A 19 9.10 -10.37 -16.21
N GLY A 20 9.37 -9.39 -15.34
CA GLY A 20 10.29 -8.28 -15.61
C GLY A 20 9.63 -7.02 -16.17
N GLN A 21 8.30 -6.91 -16.16
CA GLN A 21 7.63 -5.68 -16.55
C GLN A 21 7.92 -4.57 -15.50
N GLY A 22 8.35 -3.39 -15.94
CA GLY A 22 8.77 -2.27 -15.08
C GLY A 22 7.62 -1.50 -14.41
N LEU A 23 6.62 -2.20 -13.88
CA LEU A 23 5.51 -1.58 -13.14
C LEU A 23 5.96 -1.27 -11.71
N THR A 24 5.88 -0.01 -11.31
CA THR A 24 6.28 0.45 -9.97
C THR A 24 5.14 1.02 -9.14
N ASP A 25 4.00 1.29 -9.77
CA ASP A 25 2.83 1.89 -9.13
C ASP A 25 1.57 1.15 -9.55
N ILE A 26 0.70 0.83 -8.59
CA ILE A 26 -0.57 0.14 -8.83
C ILE A 26 -1.68 0.94 -8.14
N ILE A 27 -2.73 1.29 -8.89
CA ILE A 27 -3.91 1.95 -8.36
C ILE A 27 -5.07 0.95 -8.33
N CYS A 28 -5.55 0.66 -7.12
CA CYS A 28 -6.61 -0.32 -6.87
C CYS A 28 -7.92 0.41 -6.54
N ALA A 29 -8.82 0.48 -7.53
CA ALA A 29 -10.18 0.95 -7.35
C ALA A 29 -11.06 -0.15 -6.74
N VAL A 30 -11.29 -0.10 -5.43
CA VAL A 30 -12.03 -1.14 -4.72
C VAL A 30 -13.11 -0.51 -3.85
N THR A 31 -14.37 -0.87 -4.07
CA THR A 31 -15.49 -0.37 -3.28
C THR A 31 -15.38 -0.75 -1.80
N PRO A 32 -15.97 0.01 -0.87
CA PRO A 32 -16.08 -0.39 0.54
C PRO A 32 -16.69 -1.79 0.68
N GLY A 33 -16.11 -2.65 1.53
CA GLY A 33 -16.51 -4.06 1.64
C GLY A 33 -16.04 -4.97 0.48
N GLY A 34 -15.34 -4.40 -0.51
CA GLY A 34 -14.82 -5.10 -1.68
C GLY A 34 -13.72 -6.13 -1.41
N GLY A 35 -13.19 -6.21 -0.18
CA GLY A 35 -12.15 -7.19 0.19
C GLY A 35 -10.72 -6.69 -0.01
N LYS A 36 -10.50 -5.38 0.19
CA LYS A 36 -9.19 -4.70 0.09
C LYS A 36 -8.11 -5.32 0.97
N SER A 37 -8.50 -5.84 2.14
CA SER A 37 -7.57 -6.44 3.10
C SER A 37 -6.81 -7.67 2.58
N LEU A 38 -7.29 -8.32 1.51
CA LEU A 38 -6.59 -9.43 0.87
C LEU A 38 -5.51 -8.97 -0.11
N LEU A 39 -5.56 -7.73 -0.61
CA LEU A 39 -4.61 -7.24 -1.61
C LEU A 39 -3.17 -7.13 -1.09
N PRO A 40 -2.90 -6.56 0.11
CA PRO A 40 -1.55 -6.58 0.70
C PRO A 40 -1.01 -8.00 0.92
N GLN A 41 -1.89 -8.96 1.24
CA GLN A 41 -1.52 -10.35 1.45
C GLN A 41 -1.15 -11.02 0.12
N ILE A 42 -1.89 -10.75 -0.96
CA ILE A 42 -1.56 -11.20 -2.32
C ILE A 42 -0.19 -10.68 -2.73
N LEU A 43 0.05 -9.38 -2.57
CA LEU A 43 1.33 -8.74 -2.89
C LEU A 43 2.48 -9.40 -2.12
N ALA A 44 2.34 -9.53 -0.81
CA ALA A 44 3.36 -10.15 0.02
C ALA A 44 3.61 -11.62 -0.36
N ALA A 45 2.55 -12.41 -0.56
CA ALA A 45 2.67 -13.83 -0.91
C ALA A 45 3.32 -14.08 -2.27
N ARG A 46 3.12 -13.17 -3.24
CA ARG A 46 3.61 -13.32 -4.61
C ARG A 46 4.99 -12.71 -4.83
N LEU A 47 5.27 -11.58 -4.19
CA LEU A 47 6.41 -10.74 -4.55
C LEU A 47 7.56 -10.77 -3.53
N ILE A 48 7.34 -11.29 -2.32
CA ILE A 48 8.40 -11.48 -1.32
C ILE A 48 8.88 -12.95 -1.38
N PRO A 49 10.19 -13.24 -1.45
CA PRO A 49 11.33 -12.31 -1.33
C PRO A 49 11.88 -11.79 -2.68
N THR A 50 11.27 -12.16 -3.81
CA THR A 50 11.84 -11.94 -5.15
C THR A 50 12.00 -10.46 -5.49
N ILE A 51 10.91 -9.69 -5.43
CA ILE A 51 10.87 -8.27 -5.80
C ILE A 51 11.15 -7.38 -4.58
N ALA A 52 10.63 -7.76 -3.41
CA ALA A 52 10.77 -7.00 -2.17
C ALA A 52 11.16 -7.90 -1.01
N ASP A 53 11.74 -7.30 0.03
CA ASP A 53 12.12 -7.99 1.26
C ASP A 53 11.01 -7.90 2.32
N ALA A 54 10.17 -6.86 2.27
CA ALA A 54 9.09 -6.63 3.21
C ALA A 54 7.98 -5.72 2.64
N LEU A 55 6.84 -5.68 3.33
CA LEU A 55 5.69 -4.82 3.00
C LEU A 55 5.37 -3.86 4.15
N CYS A 56 5.16 -2.58 3.83
CA CYS A 56 4.63 -1.57 4.73
C CYS A 56 3.19 -1.26 4.32
N TRP A 57 2.23 -1.47 5.21
CA TRP A 57 0.83 -1.17 4.98
C TRP A 57 0.38 -0.01 5.87
N ILE A 58 0.06 1.12 5.27
CA ILE A 58 -0.41 2.32 5.96
C ILE A 58 -1.93 2.37 5.87
N VAL A 59 -2.60 2.45 7.03
CA VAL A 59 -4.06 2.46 7.15
C VAL A 59 -4.55 3.70 7.91
N PRO A 60 -5.82 4.12 7.75
CA PRO A 60 -6.30 5.35 8.35
C PRO A 60 -6.57 5.30 9.85
N ARG A 61 -6.75 4.12 10.45
CA ARG A 61 -7.13 4.00 11.88
C ARG A 61 -6.52 2.77 12.55
N ASN A 62 -6.29 2.86 13.87
CA ASN A 62 -5.71 1.78 14.67
C ASN A 62 -6.51 0.47 14.62
N VAL A 63 -7.85 0.54 14.53
CA VAL A 63 -8.69 -0.66 14.38
C VAL A 63 -8.36 -1.42 13.08
N LEU A 64 -8.11 -0.69 11.99
CA LEU A 64 -7.70 -1.28 10.71
C LEU A 64 -6.27 -1.81 10.77
N GLN A 65 -5.42 -1.22 11.61
CA GLN A 65 -4.05 -1.68 11.82
C GLN A 65 -4.04 -3.09 12.44
N ASP A 66 -4.87 -3.29 13.46
CA ASP A 66 -5.07 -4.59 14.10
C ASP A 66 -5.72 -5.60 13.15
N GLN A 67 -6.78 -5.22 12.44
CA GLN A 67 -7.43 -6.07 11.44
C GLN A 67 -6.47 -6.48 10.31
N GLY A 68 -5.64 -5.55 9.83
CA GLY A 68 -4.66 -5.80 8.79
C GLY A 68 -3.61 -6.82 9.23
N ALA A 69 -3.07 -6.66 10.44
CA ALA A 69 -2.09 -7.60 10.99
C ALA A 69 -2.69 -9.00 11.21
N ARG A 70 -3.87 -9.09 11.83
CA ARG A 70 -4.59 -10.36 12.02
C ARG A 70 -4.98 -11.02 10.70
N GLY A 71 -5.25 -10.23 9.67
CA GLY A 71 -5.58 -10.71 8.34
C GLY A 71 -4.53 -11.66 7.76
N PHE A 72 -3.23 -11.38 7.98
CA PHE A 72 -2.12 -12.25 7.55
C PHE A 72 -2.06 -13.59 8.30
N GLN A 73 -2.67 -13.65 9.49
CA GLN A 73 -2.70 -14.84 10.35
C GLN A 73 -4.01 -15.64 10.16
N ASP A 74 -4.97 -15.11 9.41
CA ASP A 74 -6.25 -15.77 9.14
C ASP A 74 -6.02 -17.10 8.38
N PRO A 75 -6.49 -18.25 8.93
CA PRO A 75 -6.27 -19.55 8.29
C PRO A 75 -6.89 -19.68 6.90
N ASN A 76 -8.03 -19.03 6.66
CA ASN A 76 -8.70 -19.09 5.35
C ASN A 76 -7.94 -18.28 4.31
N HIS A 77 -7.41 -17.10 4.68
CA HIS A 77 -6.56 -16.32 3.77
C HIS A 77 -5.27 -17.06 3.45
N ARG A 78 -4.61 -17.63 4.46
CA ARG A 78 -3.39 -18.44 4.28
C ARG A 78 -3.62 -19.63 3.36
N ALA A 79 -4.70 -20.37 3.56
CA ALA A 79 -5.06 -21.49 2.69
C ALA A 79 -5.41 -21.05 1.27
N LEU A 80 -6.13 -19.93 1.13
CA LEU A 80 -6.52 -19.39 -0.17
C LEU A 80 -5.33 -18.89 -1.00
N LEU A 81 -4.36 -18.26 -0.35
CA LEU A 81 -3.21 -17.62 -1.01
C LEU A 81 -1.94 -18.48 -0.99
N GLY A 82 -1.92 -19.57 -0.23
CA GLY A 82 -0.78 -20.48 -0.12
C GLY A 82 0.42 -19.90 0.63
N HIS A 83 0.22 -19.03 1.62
CA HIS A 83 1.31 -18.41 2.39
C HIS A 83 1.26 -18.73 3.88
N ARG A 84 2.39 -18.52 4.56
CA ARG A 84 2.51 -18.54 6.04
C ARG A 84 3.05 -17.22 6.61
N LEU A 85 3.08 -16.18 5.79
CA LEU A 85 3.57 -14.87 6.16
C LEU A 85 2.79 -14.28 7.34
N GLU A 86 3.46 -13.38 8.05
CA GLU A 86 2.92 -12.66 9.20
C GLU A 86 3.15 -11.17 9.02
N ALA A 87 2.33 -10.38 9.73
CA ALA A 87 2.42 -8.93 9.76
C ALA A 87 2.40 -8.42 11.20
N MET A 88 3.17 -7.37 11.47
CA MET A 88 3.26 -6.76 12.79
C MET A 88 2.62 -5.37 12.83
N MET A 89 1.90 -5.05 13.91
CA MET A 89 1.51 -3.67 14.19
C MET A 89 2.69 -2.88 14.76
N THR A 90 2.86 -1.64 14.31
CA THR A 90 3.93 -0.75 14.79
C THR A 90 3.51 0.74 14.80
N THR A 91 4.05 1.47 15.76
CA THR A 91 3.91 2.92 15.92
C THR A 91 5.31 3.55 16.02
N ASN A 92 6.11 3.36 14.96
CA ASN A 92 7.49 3.85 14.83
C ASN A 92 8.49 3.21 15.80
N GLN A 93 8.44 1.88 15.95
CA GLN A 93 9.54 1.15 16.58
C GLN A 93 10.62 0.84 15.54
N GLU A 94 11.89 0.82 15.97
CA GLU A 94 12.96 0.27 15.12
C GLU A 94 12.67 -1.19 14.78
N HIS A 95 13.13 -1.63 13.60
CA HIS A 95 12.84 -2.96 13.07
C HIS A 95 11.33 -3.27 13.05
N PRO A 96 10.52 -2.46 12.33
CA PRO A 96 9.06 -2.50 12.43
C PRO A 96 8.44 -3.86 12.10
N THR A 97 9.08 -4.65 11.24
CA THR A 97 8.60 -6.00 10.90
C THR A 97 8.89 -7.04 11.98
N ARG A 98 9.87 -6.84 12.86
CA ARG A 98 10.31 -7.81 13.88
C ARG A 98 10.51 -9.23 13.36
N GLY A 99 11.03 -9.36 12.13
CA GLY A 99 11.26 -10.65 11.46
C GLY A 99 10.07 -11.17 10.64
N CYS A 100 8.91 -10.53 10.72
CA CYS A 100 7.76 -10.82 9.86
C CYS A 100 7.94 -10.24 8.44
N ALA A 101 7.03 -10.63 7.53
CA ALA A 101 7.08 -10.20 6.13
C ALA A 101 6.48 -8.81 5.90
N ALA A 102 5.60 -8.37 6.80
CA ALA A 102 4.96 -7.08 6.69
C ALA A 102 4.86 -6.37 8.05
N TYR A 103 4.65 -5.06 7.99
CA TYR A 103 4.15 -4.31 9.13
C TYR A 103 3.00 -3.40 8.71
N VAL A 104 2.08 -3.18 9.65
CA VAL A 104 0.93 -2.29 9.48
C VAL A 104 1.11 -1.11 10.42
N THR A 105 0.96 0.10 9.89
CA THR A 105 1.04 1.35 10.64
C THR A 105 -0.06 2.31 10.21
N THR A 106 -0.17 3.46 10.86
CA THR A 106 -1.19 4.46 10.54
C THR A 106 -0.57 5.72 9.99
N TYR A 107 -1.34 6.48 9.21
CA TYR A 107 -0.93 7.82 8.76
C TYR A 107 -0.53 8.70 9.96
N GLN A 108 -1.33 8.66 11.03
CA GLN A 108 -1.05 9.41 12.26
C GLN A 108 0.25 8.97 12.94
N ALA A 109 0.52 7.67 13.00
CA ALA A 109 1.78 7.18 13.55
C ALA A 109 2.96 7.70 12.73
N LEU A 110 2.92 7.59 11.40
CA LEU A 110 3.99 8.08 10.54
C LEU A 110 4.23 9.59 10.65
N ALA A 111 3.16 10.37 10.73
CA ALA A 111 3.25 11.82 10.95
C ALA A 111 3.98 12.18 12.25
N ALA A 112 3.86 11.33 13.27
CA ALA A 112 4.53 11.49 14.55
C ALA A 112 5.97 10.94 14.57
N ASP A 113 6.50 10.39 13.47
CA ASP A 113 7.85 9.82 13.37
C ASP A 113 8.95 10.91 13.26
N THR A 114 9.15 11.67 14.34
CA THR A 114 10.16 12.73 14.40
C THR A 114 11.60 12.22 14.22
N ARG A 115 11.84 10.93 14.47
CA ARG A 115 13.16 10.28 14.37
C ARG A 115 13.45 9.70 12.98
N LYS A 116 12.49 9.80 12.06
CA LYS A 116 12.56 9.27 10.68
C LYS A 116 12.90 7.77 10.66
N ILE A 117 12.34 7.00 11.59
CA ILE A 117 12.58 5.56 11.75
C ILE A 117 12.18 4.81 10.49
N ASN A 118 10.98 5.07 9.96
CA ASN A 118 10.48 4.38 8.78
C ASN A 118 11.29 4.73 7.53
N ALA A 119 11.65 6.01 7.35
CA ALA A 119 12.51 6.43 6.24
C ALA A 119 13.91 5.82 6.33
N LYS A 120 14.46 5.59 7.53
CA LYS A 120 15.72 4.85 7.73
C LYS A 120 15.55 3.38 7.36
N GLU A 121 14.45 2.75 7.76
CA GLU A 121 14.17 1.35 7.44
C GLU A 121 14.02 1.11 5.93
N PHE A 122 13.36 2.01 5.20
CA PHE A 122 13.25 1.96 3.73
C PHE A 122 14.59 2.12 2.99
N ARG A 123 15.66 2.55 3.67
CA ARG A 123 17.02 2.53 3.09
C ARG A 123 17.72 1.19 3.24
N ARG A 124 17.25 0.34 4.16
CA ARG A 124 17.91 -0.91 4.54
C ARG A 124 17.40 -2.11 3.77
N LYS A 125 16.17 -2.04 3.25
CA LYS A 125 15.46 -3.15 2.59
C LYS A 125 14.58 -2.62 1.47
N ARG A 126 14.29 -3.50 0.50
CA ARG A 126 13.32 -3.25 -0.57
C ARG A 126 11.91 -3.42 -0.02
N TYR A 127 11.12 -2.34 -0.02
CA TYR A 127 9.75 -2.36 0.51
C TYR A 127 8.70 -2.20 -0.58
N ILE A 128 7.63 -2.99 -0.45
CA ILE A 128 6.33 -2.66 -1.04
C ILE A 128 5.64 -1.68 -0.09
N LEU A 129 5.22 -0.53 -0.61
CA LEU A 129 4.44 0.46 0.13
C LEU A 129 2.97 0.36 -0.27
N VAL A 130 2.08 0.12 0.68
CA VAL A 130 0.64 0.09 0.47
C VAL A 130 -0.02 1.23 1.23
N LEU A 131 -0.70 2.12 0.51
CA LEU A 131 -1.51 3.21 1.05
C LEU A 131 -2.99 2.83 0.97
N ASP A 132 -3.62 2.60 2.10
CA ASP A 132 -5.06 2.33 2.18
C ASP A 132 -5.83 3.61 2.44
N GLU A 133 -6.85 3.86 1.63
CA GLU A 133 -7.66 5.07 1.64
C GLU A 133 -6.83 6.36 1.64
N PRO A 134 -5.94 6.56 0.64
CA PRO A 134 -5.09 7.75 0.56
C PRO A 134 -5.89 9.03 0.32
N HIS A 135 -7.22 9.00 0.15
CA HIS A 135 -8.04 10.21 -0.02
C HIS A 135 -7.98 11.20 1.15
N HIS A 136 -7.43 10.78 2.29
CA HIS A 136 -7.11 11.68 3.40
C HIS A 136 -5.73 12.35 3.28
N LEU A 137 -4.88 11.95 2.32
CA LEU A 137 -3.59 12.55 2.02
C LEU A 137 -3.78 13.80 1.16
N GLU A 138 -3.62 14.95 1.82
CA GLU A 138 -3.51 16.24 1.15
C GLU A 138 -2.08 16.49 0.68
N GLU A 139 -1.95 16.91 -0.58
CA GLU A 139 -0.67 17.32 -1.18
C GLU A 139 -0.02 18.42 -0.32
N GLY A 140 1.23 18.23 0.08
CA GLY A 140 1.97 19.14 0.96
C GLY A 140 1.55 19.11 2.44
N GLY A 141 0.59 18.27 2.83
CA GLY A 141 0.21 18.08 4.23
C GLY A 141 1.21 17.23 5.03
N MET A 142 1.10 17.25 6.36
CA MET A 142 2.03 16.53 7.25
C MET A 142 2.14 15.01 6.95
N TRP A 143 1.06 14.38 6.50
CA TRP A 143 1.07 12.95 6.14
C TRP A 143 1.78 12.71 4.81
N HIS A 144 1.63 13.63 3.85
CA HIS A 144 2.36 13.59 2.59
C HIS A 144 3.86 13.69 2.84
N GLU A 145 4.29 14.69 3.62
CA GLU A 145 5.71 14.89 3.97
C GLU A 145 6.32 13.68 4.70
N ALA A 146 5.57 13.04 5.58
CA ALA A 146 6.02 11.84 6.30
C ALA A 146 6.15 10.61 5.38
N ILE A 147 5.32 10.50 4.34
CA ILE A 147 5.29 9.35 3.43
C ILE A 147 6.22 9.52 2.24
N GLN A 148 6.48 10.75 1.78
CA GLN A 148 7.32 11.01 0.61
C GLN A 148 8.64 10.20 0.61
N PRO A 149 9.43 10.15 1.70
CA PRO A 149 10.69 9.41 1.70
C PRO A 149 10.52 7.90 1.60
N LEU A 150 9.36 7.37 1.99
CA LEU A 150 9.00 5.95 1.84
C LEU A 150 8.55 5.70 0.40
N TYR A 151 7.71 6.58 -0.15
CA TYR A 151 7.22 6.50 -1.52
C TYR A 151 8.38 6.48 -2.52
N ASP A 152 9.32 7.42 -2.41
CA ASP A 152 10.49 7.56 -3.28
C ASP A 152 11.39 6.31 -3.27
N ARG A 153 11.40 5.55 -2.18
CA ARG A 153 12.27 4.39 -1.97
C ARG A 153 11.58 3.04 -2.16
N ALA A 154 10.26 3.02 -2.19
CA ALA A 154 9.51 1.80 -2.39
C ALA A 154 9.80 1.21 -3.78
N VAL A 155 10.05 -0.10 -3.83
CA VAL A 155 10.23 -0.84 -5.10
C VAL A 155 8.90 -1.05 -5.81
N LEU A 156 7.79 -1.00 -5.06
CA LEU A 156 6.43 -1.05 -5.57
C LEU A 156 5.52 -0.24 -4.66
N ARG A 157 4.66 0.59 -5.24
CA ARG A 157 3.72 1.47 -4.53
C ARG A 157 2.30 1.08 -4.93
N VAL A 158 1.44 0.88 -3.94
CA VAL A 158 0.05 0.45 -4.17
C VAL A 158 -0.89 1.38 -3.44
N LEU A 159 -1.77 2.04 -4.19
CA LEU A 159 -2.78 2.94 -3.65
C LEU A 159 -4.14 2.27 -3.76
N MET A 160 -4.78 2.00 -2.62
CA MET A 160 -6.09 1.34 -2.58
C MET A 160 -7.14 2.34 -2.11
N SER A 161 -8.17 2.60 -2.92
CA SER A 161 -9.27 3.43 -2.47
C SER A 161 -10.62 3.04 -3.05
N GLY A 162 -11.68 3.36 -2.31
CA GLY A 162 -13.05 3.29 -2.80
C GLY A 162 -13.53 4.57 -3.48
N THR A 163 -12.78 5.67 -3.33
CA THR A 163 -13.05 6.96 -3.96
C THR A 163 -11.74 7.60 -4.41
N PHE A 164 -11.74 8.20 -5.60
CA PHE A 164 -10.61 8.97 -6.11
C PHE A 164 -10.95 10.46 -6.22
N GLU A 165 -11.97 10.90 -5.46
CA GLU A 165 -12.37 12.30 -5.33
C GLU A 165 -12.33 12.69 -3.85
N ARG A 166 -11.72 13.84 -3.54
CA ARG A 166 -11.91 14.53 -2.25
C ARG A 166 -13.17 15.39 -2.35
N GLY A 167 -13.94 15.49 -1.27
CA GLY A 167 -15.15 16.33 -1.23
C GLY A 167 -14.90 17.81 -1.54
N GLU A 168 -13.67 18.29 -1.35
CA GLU A 168 -13.21 19.66 -1.61
C GLU A 168 -12.59 19.84 -3.02
N GLY A 169 -12.56 18.80 -3.87
CA GLY A 169 -12.00 18.86 -5.24
C GLY A 169 -10.47 18.95 -5.35
N SER A 170 -9.75 18.96 -4.23
CA SER A 170 -8.27 18.95 -4.22
C SER A 170 -7.71 17.56 -4.61
N PRO A 171 -6.54 17.51 -5.27
CA PRO A 171 -5.92 16.25 -5.66
C PRO A 171 -5.49 15.44 -4.44
N ILE A 172 -5.57 14.12 -4.57
CA ILE A 172 -4.99 13.18 -3.61
C ILE A 172 -3.50 13.03 -3.93
N ALA A 173 -2.65 13.10 -2.91
CA ALA A 173 -1.22 12.98 -3.09
C ALA A 173 -0.81 11.67 -3.77
N PHE A 174 0.27 11.71 -4.55
CA PHE A 174 0.84 10.61 -5.34
C PHE A 174 -0.01 10.09 -6.52
N LEU A 175 -1.25 10.54 -6.67
CA LEU A 175 -2.10 10.17 -7.80
C LEU A 175 -1.93 11.14 -8.98
N PRO A 176 -1.97 10.64 -10.23
CA PRO A 176 -1.82 11.48 -11.42
C PRO A 176 -3.08 12.29 -11.67
N TYR A 177 -3.16 13.52 -11.18
CA TYR A 177 -4.23 14.42 -11.58
C TYR A 177 -3.78 15.31 -12.73
N SER A 178 -4.64 15.43 -13.74
CA SER A 178 -4.54 16.45 -14.78
C SER A 178 -5.54 17.57 -14.49
N THR A 179 -5.10 18.82 -14.61
CA THR A 179 -5.99 19.99 -14.48
C THR A 179 -6.75 20.18 -15.78
N THR A 180 -8.08 20.22 -15.69
CA THR A 180 -8.98 20.45 -16.84
C THR A 180 -9.89 21.65 -16.56
N ASP A 181 -10.58 22.17 -17.58
CA ASP A 181 -11.58 23.25 -17.45
C ASP A 181 -12.72 22.91 -16.47
N ARG A 182 -12.89 21.63 -16.13
CA ARG A 182 -13.90 21.12 -15.18
C ARG A 182 -13.32 20.74 -13.81
N GLY A 183 -12.09 21.15 -13.52
CA GLY A 183 -11.35 20.79 -12.31
C GLY A 183 -10.33 19.66 -12.53
N ASN A 184 -9.78 19.13 -11.43
CA ASN A 184 -8.77 18.07 -11.48
C ASN A 184 -9.41 16.71 -11.76
N ARG A 185 -8.88 15.97 -12.74
CA ARG A 185 -9.32 14.60 -13.06
C ARG A 185 -8.15 13.64 -12.96
N LEU A 186 -8.39 12.46 -12.42
CA LEU A 186 -7.41 11.38 -12.39
C LEU A 186 -7.12 10.93 -13.83
N ASP A 187 -5.85 10.95 -14.21
CA ASP A 187 -5.34 10.49 -15.49
C ASP A 187 -4.89 9.03 -15.39
N TRP A 188 -5.80 8.14 -15.75
CA TRP A 188 -5.58 6.70 -15.78
C TRP A 188 -4.57 6.26 -16.85
N ASP A 189 -4.32 7.12 -17.86
CA ASP A 189 -3.45 6.81 -19.00
C ASP A 189 -2.02 7.35 -18.81
N SER A 190 -1.74 8.02 -17.67
CA SER A 190 -0.40 8.49 -17.32
C SER A 190 0.59 7.32 -17.17
N THR A 191 1.32 7.03 -18.25
CA THR A 191 2.06 5.78 -18.43
C THR A 191 3.54 6.03 -18.65
N GLU A 192 4.29 6.03 -17.55
CA GLU A 192 5.71 5.64 -17.61
C GLU A 192 6.02 4.43 -16.69
N SER A 193 5.22 4.16 -15.64
CA SER A 193 5.48 3.08 -14.67
C SER A 193 4.24 2.49 -13.96
N ARG A 194 3.04 2.76 -14.48
CA ARG A 194 1.71 2.48 -13.87
C ARG A 194 0.92 1.43 -14.64
#